data_AF-A0A7V8INZ7-F1
#
_entry.id   AF-A0A7V8INZ7-F1
#
_cell.length_a   1.000
_cell.length_b   1.000
_cell.length_c   1.000
_cell.angle_alpha   90.00
_cell.angle_beta   90.00
_cell.angle_gamma   90.00
#
_symmetry.space_group_name_H-M   'P 1'
#
loop_
_entity.id
_entity.type
_entity.pdbx_description
1 polymer ?
#
loop_
_entity_poly.entity_id
_entity_poly.type
_entity_poly.pdbx_seq_one_letter_code
_entity_poly.pdbx_strand_id
1 'polypeptide(L)' 'MSDCCSGLKVGQKVSDFEMETFEPVDGKFGTFSIAKAKKAKKWTVLVFYPAD' A
#
# COMPACT_ATOMS: atom_id res chain seq x y z
N MET A 1 13.80 21.15 -8.72
CA MET A 1 13.01 21.88 -7.72
C MET A 1 12.59 20.84 -6.70
N SER A 2 13.38 20.71 -5.63
CA SER A 2 13.28 19.62 -4.68
C SER A 2 12.25 19.98 -3.61
N ASP A 3 11.08 19.36 -3.64
CA ASP A 3 10.09 19.45 -2.56
C ASP A 3 10.57 18.60 -1.37
N CYS A 4 11.20 19.26 -0.40
CA CYS A 4 11.77 18.69 0.83
C CYS A 4 10.70 18.25 1.88
N CYS A 5 9.42 18.21 1.53
CA CYS A 5 8.33 17.85 2.45
C CYS A 5 7.40 16.83 1.77
N SER A 6 7.90 15.61 1.58
CA SER A 6 7.35 14.59 0.67
C SER A 6 6.20 13.77 1.29
N GLY A 7 5.11 14.43 1.67
CA GLY A 7 3.86 13.76 2.05
C GLY A 7 2.92 13.56 0.84
N LEU A 8 2.31 12.38 0.72
CA LEU A 8 1.19 12.14 -0.21
C LEU A 8 -0.01 13.02 0.18
N LYS A 9 -0.67 13.64 -0.82
CA LYS A 9 -1.85 14.50 -0.62
C LYS A 9 -3.12 13.85 -1.16
N VAL A 10 -4.27 14.26 -0.61
CA VAL A 10 -5.59 13.85 -1.11
C VAL A 10 -5.76 14.23 -2.58
N GLY A 11 -6.32 13.32 -3.38
CA GLY A 11 -6.51 13.50 -4.82
C GLY A 11 -5.29 13.12 -5.66
N GLN A 12 -4.12 12.93 -5.06
CA GLN A 12 -2.96 12.37 -5.77
C GLN A 12 -3.13 10.87 -5.97
N LYS A 13 -2.61 10.38 -7.11
CA LYS A 13 -2.49 8.94 -7.33
C LYS A 13 -1.33 8.42 -6.50
N VAL A 14 -1.63 7.45 -5.64
CA VAL A 14 -0.61 6.70 -4.90
C VAL A 14 0.23 5.92 -5.91
N SER A 15 1.56 6.00 -5.82
CA SER A 15 2.49 5.22 -6.63
C SER A 15 2.26 3.72 -6.46
N ASP A 16 2.59 2.95 -7.48
CA ASP A 16 2.50 1.51 -7.38
C ASP A 16 3.63 0.96 -6.50
N PHE A 17 3.27 0.07 -5.59
CA PHE A 17 4.16 -0.62 -4.68
C PHE A 17 3.70 -2.07 -4.50
N GLU A 18 4.66 -2.90 -4.12
CA GLU A 18 4.44 -4.28 -3.70
C GLU A 18 5.04 -4.49 -2.32
N MET A 19 4.38 -5.31 -1.50
CA MET A 19 4.80 -5.64 -0.14
C MET A 19 4.56 -7.12 0.13
N GLU A 20 5.43 -7.71 0.94
CA GLU A 20 5.12 -9.01 1.54
C GLU A 20 4.12 -8.83 2.68
N THR A 21 3.04 -9.59 2.64
CA THR A 21 1.96 -9.54 3.62
C THR A 21 1.67 -10.95 4.12
N PHE A 22 1.34 -11.06 5.40
CA PHE A 22 0.85 -12.31 5.95
C PHE A 22 -0.63 -12.46 5.62
N GLU A 23 -1.01 -13.54 4.93
CA GLU A 23 -2.38 -13.89 4.61
C GLU A 23 -2.97 -14.75 5.74
N PRO A 24 -3.88 -14.21 6.58
CA PRO A 24 -4.35 -14.89 7.77
C PRO A 24 -5.24 -16.11 7.46
N VAL A 25 -5.84 -16.16 6.27
CA VAL A 25 -6.71 -17.27 5.84
C VAL A 25 -5.90 -18.55 5.65
N ASP A 26 -4.72 -18.44 5.03
CA ASP A 26 -3.88 -19.58 4.66
C ASP A 26 -2.68 -19.77 5.60
N GLY A 27 -2.41 -18.79 6.48
CA GLY A 27 -1.26 -18.79 7.38
C GLY A 27 0.08 -18.67 6.65
N LYS A 28 0.11 -18.01 5.49
CA LYS A 28 1.28 -17.94 4.60
C LYS A 28 1.64 -16.49 4.28
N PHE A 29 2.91 -16.29 3.91
CA PHE A 29 3.34 -15.03 3.31
C PHE A 29 2.94 -14.99 1.82
N GLY A 30 2.35 -13.88 1.42
CA GLY A 30 1.99 -13.57 0.05
C GLY A 30 2.50 -12.19 -0.35
N THR A 31 2.24 -11.80 -1.59
CA THR A 31 2.61 -10.48 -2.12
C THR A 31 1.35 -9.66 -2.39
N PHE A 32 1.24 -8.53 -1.69
CA PHE A 32 0.23 -7.53 -1.96
C PHE A 32 0.74 -6.52 -2.99
N SER A 33 -0.08 -6.22 -4.00
CA SER A 33 0.23 -5.22 -5.04
C SER A 33 -0.92 -4.24 -5.16
N ILE A 34 -0.64 -2.95 -4.92
CA ILE A 34 -1.67 -1.91 -4.97
C ILE A 34 -2.23 -1.75 -6.40
N ALA A 35 -1.40 -1.98 -7.42
CA ALA A 35 -1.81 -1.94 -8.83
C ALA A 35 -2.88 -3.01 -9.12
N LYS A 36 -2.68 -4.24 -8.62
CA LYS A 36 -3.66 -5.33 -8.75
C LYS A 36 -4.96 -5.00 -8.01
N ALA A 37 -4.87 -4.45 -6.79
CA ALA A 37 -6.04 -4.04 -6.00
C ALA A 37 -6.86 -2.94 -6.69
N LYS A 38 -6.20 -1.90 -7.22
CA LYS A 38 -6.82 -0.84 -8.03
C LYS A 38 -7.51 -1.41 -9.27
N LYS A 39 -6.85 -2.31 -10.01
CA LYS A 39 -7.41 -2.95 -11.22
C LYS A 39 -8.65 -3.80 -10.89
N ALA A 40 -8.67 -4.44 -9.73
CA ALA A 40 -9.82 -5.17 -9.19
C ALA A 40 -10.92 -4.26 -8.62
N LYS A 41 -10.80 -2.93 -8.73
CA LYS A 41 -11.73 -1.92 -8.19
C LYS A 41 -11.97 -2.05 -6.68
N LYS A 42 -10.99 -2.56 -5.94
CA LYS A 42 -11.05 -2.67 -4.48
C LYS A 42 -10.58 -1.37 -3.82
N TRP A 43 -11.32 -0.94 -2.80
CA TRP A 43 -10.83 0.07 -1.87
C TRP A 43 -9.77 -0.57 -0.97
N THR A 44 -8.64 0.13 -0.81
CA THR A 44 -7.52 -0.34 0.01
C THR A 44 -7.26 0.68 1.10
N VAL A 45 -7.19 0.21 2.34
CA VAL A 45 -6.81 1.02 3.51
C VAL A 45 -5.45 0.53 3.98
N LEU A 46 -4.44 1.41 3.97
CA LEU A 46 -3.09 1.12 4.45
C LEU A 46 -2.80 2.02 5.65
N VAL A 47 -2.53 1.40 6.79
CA VAL A 47 -2.20 2.09 8.04
C VAL A 47 -0.82 1.62 8.48
N PHE A 48 0.11 2.56 8.58
CA PHE A 48 1.41 2.32 9.21
C PHE A 48 1.30 2.65 10.70
N TYR A 49 1.83 1.77 11.54
CA TYR A 49 1.97 1.99 12.97
C TYR A 49 3.42 1.71 13.35
N PRO A 50 3.99 2.42 14.35
CA PRO A 50 5.32 2.11 14.85
C PRO A 50 5.30 0.71 15.46
N ALA A 51 6.20 -0.15 15.00
CA ALA A 51 6.58 -1.34 15.73
C ALA A 51 7.77 -0.95 16.62
N ASP A 52 7.75 -1.34 17.89
CA ASP A 52 8.91 -1.23 18.80
C ASP A 52 10.18 -1.84 18.17
#